data_AF-A0A5P8M1U9-F1
#
_entry.id   AF-A0A5P8M1U9-F1
#
_cell.length_a   1.000
_cell.length_b   1.000
_cell.length_c   1.000
_cell.angle_alpha   90.00
_cell.angle_beta   90.00
_cell.angle_gamma   90.00
#
_symmetry.space_group_name_H-M   'P 1'
#
loop_
_entity.id
_entity.type
_entity.pdbx_description
1 polymer ?
#
loop_
_entity_poly.entity_id
_entity_poly.type
_entity_poly.pdbx_seq_one_letter_code
_entity_poly.pdbx_strand_id
1 'polypeptide(L)'
;MATDEPAPTRPVSYADTKLGLGIDLGIKDMAILNTGKKFINISKTSYYYHVEKMKKRWQARLARRKIAAEKSFAKNHPHQKAGYLTSRGIEEARYYLARWSAKLAKINKETVRQAIAQIVKLKPPHITVEKLNIKGMKANPKLAPSIQKLGLSYFKTWLTWQCQKHGIELREVSTWYPSTKLCSTCGTYNRAQFHGTMADLAVRQFNCPHCGLSIDRDVNAAINLQQATDYTVLTATE
;
A
#
# COMPACT_ATOMS: atom_id res chain seq x y z
N MET A 1 0.18 -40.88 5.01
CA MET A 1 -0.32 -39.52 5.27
C MET A 1 0.30 -38.63 4.21
N ALA A 2 -0.43 -38.32 3.14
CA ALA A 2 0.06 -37.47 2.06
C ALA A 2 0.05 -36.03 2.56
N THR A 3 1.22 -35.40 2.59
CA THR A 3 1.37 -33.97 2.86
C THR A 3 0.90 -33.22 1.61
N ASP A 4 -0.17 -32.44 1.73
CA ASP A 4 -0.61 -31.49 0.71
C ASP A 4 0.49 -30.43 0.50
N GLU A 5 1.41 -30.68 -0.42
CA GLU A 5 2.26 -29.65 -0.99
C GLU A 5 1.38 -28.74 -1.87
N PRO A 6 1.41 -27.41 -1.68
CA PRO A 6 0.66 -26.50 -2.54
C PRO A 6 1.17 -26.62 -3.98
N ALA A 7 0.24 -26.80 -4.92
CA ALA A 7 0.53 -26.94 -6.34
C ALA A 7 1.48 -25.82 -6.85
N PRO A 8 2.46 -26.16 -7.72
CA PRO A 8 3.44 -25.20 -8.19
C PRO A 8 2.75 -24.05 -8.93
N THR A 9 3.01 -22.82 -8.50
CA THR A 9 2.57 -21.62 -9.20
C THR A 9 3.20 -21.61 -10.60
N ARG A 10 2.39 -21.77 -11.64
CA ARG A 10 2.82 -21.73 -13.04
C ARG A 10 3.69 -20.48 -13.26
N PRO A 11 4.90 -20.61 -13.84
CA PRO A 11 5.77 -19.46 -14.07
C PRO A 11 5.12 -18.50 -15.07
N VAL A 12 5.24 -17.22 -14.76
CA VAL A 12 4.75 -16.08 -15.54
C VAL A 12 5.18 -16.20 -16.99
N SER A 13 4.23 -16.17 -17.93
CA SER A 13 4.59 -16.07 -19.33
C SER A 13 4.66 -14.60 -19.75
N TYR A 14 5.63 -14.26 -20.61
CA TYR A 14 5.70 -12.93 -21.25
C TYR A 14 4.42 -12.59 -22.05
N ALA A 15 3.63 -13.59 -22.42
CA ALA A 15 2.34 -13.41 -23.09
C ALA A 15 1.32 -12.70 -22.20
N ASP A 16 1.34 -12.94 -20.88
CA ASP A 16 0.38 -12.37 -19.94
C ASP A 16 0.55 -10.85 -19.78
N THR A 17 1.77 -10.33 -19.98
CA THR A 17 2.06 -8.89 -19.93
C THR A 17 1.66 -8.15 -21.21
N LYS A 18 1.53 -8.86 -22.34
CA LYS A 18 1.06 -8.27 -23.61
C LYS A 18 -0.43 -7.94 -23.60
N LEU A 19 -1.20 -8.54 -22.69
CA LEU A 19 -2.62 -8.25 -22.51
C LEU A 19 -2.87 -7.08 -21.54
N GLY A 20 -1.81 -6.51 -20.95
CA GLY A 20 -1.90 -5.49 -19.90
C GLY A 20 -1.56 -6.05 -18.52
N LEU A 21 -1.46 -5.18 -17.52
CA LEU A 21 -1.23 -5.57 -16.12
C LEU A 21 -2.31 -5.05 -15.21
N GLY A 22 -2.80 -5.88 -14.30
CA GLY A 22 -3.57 -5.43 -13.14
C GLY A 22 -2.70 -5.42 -11.89
N ILE A 23 -2.88 -4.43 -11.03
CA ILE A 23 -2.14 -4.29 -9.77
C ILE A 23 -3.10 -4.17 -8.59
N ASP A 24 -3.13 -5.19 -7.75
CA ASP A 24 -3.79 -5.16 -6.44
C ASP A 24 -2.88 -4.50 -5.40
N LEU A 25 -3.37 -3.48 -4.70
CA LEU A 25 -2.58 -2.69 -3.75
C LEU A 25 -2.99 -3.02 -2.31
N GLY A 26 -2.18 -3.85 -1.64
CA GLY A 26 -2.44 -4.28 -0.26
C GLY A 26 -1.64 -3.52 0.79
N ILE A 27 -1.96 -3.77 2.08
CA ILE A 27 -1.13 -3.34 3.22
C ILE A 27 -0.04 -4.37 3.53
N LYS A 28 -0.32 -5.67 3.33
CA LYS A 28 0.63 -6.76 3.58
C LYS A 28 1.72 -6.80 2.51
N ASP A 29 1.28 -6.83 1.26
CA ASP A 29 2.10 -6.74 0.07
C ASP A 29 1.74 -5.42 -0.62
N MET A 30 2.76 -4.62 -0.99
CA MET A 30 2.54 -3.27 -1.50
C MET A 30 1.84 -3.27 -2.85
N ALA A 31 2.17 -4.25 -3.70
CA ALA A 31 1.58 -4.44 -5.01
C ALA A 31 1.65 -5.94 -5.38
N ILE A 32 0.56 -6.48 -5.92
CA ILE A 32 0.49 -7.84 -6.47
C ILE A 32 0.03 -7.72 -7.92
N LEU A 33 0.80 -8.30 -8.83
CA LEU A 33 0.47 -8.32 -10.26
C LEU A 33 -0.44 -9.51 -10.60
N ASN A 34 -1.20 -9.39 -11.69
CA ASN A 34 -1.97 -10.51 -12.28
C ASN A 34 -1.08 -11.70 -12.69
N THR A 35 0.23 -11.47 -12.84
CA THR A 35 1.23 -12.51 -13.03
C THR A 35 1.58 -13.30 -11.77
N GLY A 36 1.08 -12.90 -10.59
CA GLY A 36 1.45 -13.49 -9.31
C GLY A 36 2.72 -12.90 -8.68
N LYS A 37 3.44 -12.01 -9.39
CA LYS A 37 4.61 -11.32 -8.82
C LYS A 37 4.17 -10.37 -7.70
N LYS A 38 4.77 -10.55 -6.52
CA LYS A 38 4.50 -9.75 -5.31
C LYS A 38 5.64 -8.78 -5.03
N PHE A 39 5.30 -7.53 -4.77
CA PHE A 39 6.22 -6.50 -4.30
C PHE A 39 6.02 -6.31 -2.80
N ILE A 40 6.94 -6.88 -2.03
CA ILE A 40 6.86 -6.93 -0.57
C ILE A 40 7.21 -5.54 0.01
N ASN A 41 6.56 -5.21 1.12
CA ASN A 41 6.91 -4.03 1.91
C ASN A 41 8.31 -4.18 2.57
N ILE A 42 9.23 -3.23 2.32
CA ILE A 42 10.60 -3.17 2.89
C ILE A 42 10.63 -3.06 4.43
N SER A 43 9.48 -2.90 5.08
CA SER A 43 9.33 -2.89 6.55
C SER A 43 9.92 -4.10 7.30
N LYS A 44 10.45 -5.11 6.60
CA LYS A 44 11.12 -6.29 7.18
C LYS A 44 12.65 -6.20 7.26
N THR A 45 13.31 -5.15 6.75
CA THR A 45 14.78 -5.05 6.82
C THR A 45 15.26 -4.59 8.21
N SER A 46 16.37 -5.14 8.70
CA SER A 46 16.99 -4.75 9.99
C SER A 46 17.27 -3.25 10.07
N TYR A 47 17.72 -2.66 8.96
CA TYR A 47 17.94 -1.23 8.84
C TYR A 47 16.64 -0.42 8.95
N TYR A 48 15.56 -0.84 8.30
CA TYR A 48 14.25 -0.18 8.43
C TYR A 48 13.80 -0.15 9.88
N TYR A 49 13.87 -1.29 10.57
CA TYR A 49 13.51 -1.40 11.99
C TYR A 49 14.37 -0.50 12.87
N HIS A 50 15.68 -0.40 12.59
CA HIS A 50 16.57 0.52 13.30
C HIS A 50 16.10 1.98 13.14
N VAL A 51 15.86 2.44 11.91
CA VAL A 51 15.41 3.81 11.63
C VAL A 51 14.04 4.08 12.26
N GLU A 52 13.10 3.11 12.20
CA GLU A 52 11.79 3.21 12.86
C GLU A 52 11.92 3.31 14.38
N LYS A 53 12.77 2.49 15.00
CA LYS A 53 13.05 2.51 16.44
C LYS A 53 13.61 3.87 16.85
N MET A 54 14.53 4.44 16.07
CA MET A 54 15.09 5.77 16.34
C MET A 54 14.01 6.85 16.24
N LYS A 55 13.17 6.84 15.20
CA LYS A 55 12.02 7.77 15.10
C LYS A 55 11.13 7.70 16.34
N LYS A 56 10.72 6.49 16.77
CA LYS A 56 9.87 6.28 17.95
C LYS A 56 10.53 6.80 19.23
N ARG A 57 11.83 6.55 19.41
CA ARG A 57 12.60 7.03 20.57
C ARG A 57 12.57 8.56 20.67
N TRP A 58 12.81 9.25 19.56
CA TRP A 58 12.82 10.71 19.53
C TRP A 58 11.41 11.32 19.60
N GLN A 59 10.40 10.66 19.03
CA GLN A 59 8.99 11.03 19.21
C GLN A 59 8.58 10.98 20.69
N ALA A 60 8.91 9.89 21.38
CA ALA A 60 8.60 9.74 22.81
C ALA A 60 9.38 10.75 23.66
N ARG A 61 10.64 11.04 23.32
CA ARG A 61 11.44 12.07 24.00
C ARG A 61 10.85 13.47 23.81
N LEU A 62 10.42 13.81 22.60
CA LEU A 62 9.75 15.08 22.33
C LEU A 62 8.45 15.21 23.14
N ALA A 63 7.61 14.18 23.14
CA ALA A 63 6.36 14.16 23.89
C ALA A 63 6.59 14.39 25.40
N ARG A 64 7.52 13.64 26.01
CA ARG A 64 7.87 13.82 27.42
C ARG A 64 8.40 15.22 27.74
N ARG A 65 9.27 15.77 26.89
CA ARG A 65 9.83 17.12 27.07
C ARG A 65 8.75 18.21 26.95
N LYS A 66 7.80 18.06 26.02
CA LYS A 66 6.64 18.97 25.90
C LYS A 66 5.74 18.92 27.13
N ILE A 67 5.35 17.73 27.58
CA ILE A 67 4.52 17.54 28.77
C ILE A 67 5.19 18.17 30.02
N ALA A 68 6.49 17.96 30.20
CA ALA A 68 7.22 18.54 31.33
C ALA A 68 7.25 20.08 31.27
N ALA A 69 7.46 20.65 30.08
CA ALA A 69 7.46 22.09 29.88
C ALA A 69 6.06 22.70 30.08
N GLU A 70 5.00 22.04 29.60
CA GLU A 70 3.60 22.45 29.83
C GLU A 70 3.25 22.45 31.32
N LYS A 71 3.64 21.42 32.06
CA LYS A 71 3.44 21.34 33.52
C LYS A 71 4.16 22.47 34.25
N SER A 72 5.42 22.73 33.89
CA SER A 72 6.19 23.83 34.47
C SER A 72 5.56 25.18 34.17
N PHE A 73 5.06 25.38 32.94
CA PHE A 73 4.38 26.61 32.56
C PHE A 73 3.08 26.81 33.34
N ALA A 74 2.23 25.79 33.40
CA ALA A 74 0.95 25.85 34.12
C ALA A 74 1.12 26.15 35.62
N LYS A 75 2.21 25.65 36.24
CA LYS A 75 2.56 25.98 37.63
C LYS A 75 2.87 27.47 37.84
N ASN A 76 3.57 28.09 36.88
CA ASN A 76 4.00 29.48 36.97
C ASN A 76 2.95 30.48 36.42
N HIS A 77 2.03 30.00 35.58
CA HIS A 77 1.00 30.82 34.91
C HIS A 77 -0.37 30.11 34.94
N PRO A 78 -1.04 30.02 36.11
CA PRO A 78 -2.23 29.19 36.32
C PRO A 78 -3.46 29.56 35.48
N HIS A 79 -3.49 30.76 34.88
CA HIS A 79 -4.58 31.25 34.02
C HIS A 79 -4.17 31.46 32.56
N GLN A 80 -2.99 30.97 32.15
CA GLN A 80 -2.53 31.08 30.77
C GLN A 80 -2.32 29.71 30.15
N LYS A 81 -2.50 29.61 28.83
CA LYS A 81 -2.12 28.41 28.06
C LYS A 81 -0.69 28.56 27.57
N ALA A 82 0.06 27.48 27.67
CA ALA A 82 1.40 27.43 27.08
C ALA A 82 1.31 27.65 25.56
N GLY A 83 2.10 28.58 25.05
CA GLY A 83 2.28 28.78 23.62
C GLY A 83 3.23 27.75 23.00
N TYR A 84 3.95 28.16 21.96
CA TYR A 84 4.94 27.30 21.33
C TYR A 84 6.17 27.09 22.23
N LEU A 85 6.37 25.84 22.68
CA LEU A 85 7.49 25.46 23.55
C LEU A 85 8.78 25.30 22.74
N THR A 86 9.89 25.92 23.17
CA THR A 86 11.14 26.05 22.38
C THR A 86 12.45 25.80 23.14
N SER A 87 12.42 25.07 24.27
CA SER A 87 13.67 24.80 25.00
C SER A 87 14.70 24.05 24.12
N ARG A 88 16.00 24.22 24.40
CA ARG A 88 17.09 23.54 23.66
C ARG A 88 16.83 22.03 23.51
N GLY A 89 16.32 21.39 24.56
CA GLY A 89 15.94 19.97 24.51
C GLY A 89 14.72 19.70 23.62
N ILE A 90 13.73 20.57 23.57
CA ILE A 90 12.59 20.40 22.66
C ILE A 90 13.05 20.54 21.21
N GLU A 91 13.86 21.55 20.89
CA GLU A 91 14.40 21.74 19.54
C GLU A 91 15.29 20.57 19.09
N GLU A 92 16.18 20.10 19.97
CA GLU A 92 16.99 18.90 19.71
C GLU A 92 16.09 17.69 19.35
N ALA A 93 15.03 17.46 20.14
CA ALA A 93 14.12 16.35 19.90
C ALA A 93 13.31 16.52 18.61
N ARG A 94 12.91 17.75 18.27
CA ARG A 94 12.26 18.08 16.97
C ARG A 94 13.19 17.78 15.81
N TYR A 95 14.44 18.25 15.87
CA TYR A 95 15.45 18.03 14.85
C TYR A 95 15.66 16.54 14.57
N TYR A 96 15.92 15.73 15.60
CA TYR A 96 16.15 14.30 15.40
C TYR A 96 14.88 13.57 14.94
N LEU A 97 13.71 13.93 15.47
CA LEU A 97 12.44 13.38 14.98
C LEU A 97 12.24 13.66 13.47
N ALA A 98 12.52 14.89 13.03
CA ALA A 98 12.46 15.27 11.63
C ALA A 98 13.48 14.48 10.78
N ARG A 99 14.74 14.40 11.23
CA ARG A 99 15.81 13.65 10.56
C ARG A 99 15.45 12.18 10.34
N TRP A 100 14.99 11.48 11.38
CA TRP A 100 14.62 10.06 11.28
C TRP A 100 13.34 9.86 10.46
N SER A 101 12.39 10.79 10.53
CA SER A 101 11.18 10.76 9.70
C SER A 101 11.51 10.94 8.22
N ALA A 102 12.40 11.88 7.87
CA ALA A 102 12.88 12.08 6.51
C ALA A 102 13.63 10.83 5.99
N LYS A 103 14.42 10.18 6.85
CA LYS A 103 15.14 8.96 6.51
C LYS A 103 14.20 7.79 6.19
N LEU A 104 13.14 7.58 6.98
CA LEU A 104 12.09 6.60 6.66
C LEU A 104 11.38 6.94 5.35
N ALA A 105 11.04 8.22 5.15
CA ALA A 105 10.39 8.65 3.91
C ALA A 105 11.25 8.36 2.67
N LYS A 106 12.56 8.56 2.76
CA LYS A 106 13.51 8.20 1.69
C LYS A 106 13.50 6.71 1.38
N ILE A 107 13.54 5.85 2.41
CA ILE A 107 13.51 4.38 2.24
C ILE A 107 12.20 3.95 1.58
N ASN A 108 11.06 4.46 2.04
CA ASN A 108 9.75 4.13 1.47
C ASN A 108 9.65 4.56 -0.01
N LYS A 109 10.10 5.79 -0.32
CA LYS A 109 10.10 6.29 -1.70
C LYS A 109 10.98 5.43 -2.61
N GLU A 110 12.15 5.03 -2.14
CA GLU A 110 13.06 4.18 -2.90
C GLU A 110 12.46 2.79 -3.17
N THR A 111 11.81 2.19 -2.16
CA THR A 111 11.06 0.94 -2.31
C THR A 111 10.05 1.01 -3.44
N VAL A 112 9.22 2.07 -3.42
CA VAL A 112 8.18 2.32 -4.41
C VAL A 112 8.79 2.50 -5.80
N ARG A 113 9.87 3.27 -5.91
CA ARG A 113 10.57 3.53 -7.18
C ARG A 113 11.10 2.24 -7.80
N GLN A 114 11.75 1.39 -7.00
CA GLN A 114 12.31 0.12 -7.47
C GLN A 114 11.22 -0.84 -7.93
N ALA A 115 10.11 -0.92 -7.20
CA ALA A 115 8.97 -1.74 -7.61
C ALA A 115 8.38 -1.26 -8.94
N ILE A 116 8.09 0.05 -9.06
CA ILE A 116 7.51 0.62 -10.27
C ILE A 116 8.48 0.51 -11.46
N ALA A 117 9.77 0.73 -11.26
CA ALA A 117 10.78 0.55 -12.30
C ALA A 117 10.77 -0.88 -12.87
N GLN A 118 10.60 -1.89 -12.02
CA GLN A 118 10.46 -3.28 -12.46
C GLN A 118 9.15 -3.53 -13.23
N ILE A 119 8.05 -2.87 -12.83
CA ILE A 119 6.75 -3.00 -13.50
C ILE A 119 6.80 -2.37 -14.89
N VAL A 120 7.24 -1.11 -15.01
CA VAL A 120 7.25 -0.41 -16.30
C VAL A 120 8.28 -0.99 -17.28
N LYS A 121 9.34 -1.64 -16.78
CA LYS A 121 10.30 -2.38 -17.62
C LYS A 121 9.65 -3.52 -18.41
N LEU A 122 8.51 -4.04 -17.95
CA LEU A 122 7.74 -5.06 -18.68
C LEU A 122 7.07 -4.51 -19.95
N LYS A 123 6.98 -3.17 -20.10
CA LYS A 123 6.33 -2.47 -21.22
C LYS A 123 4.92 -3.00 -21.52
N PRO A 124 4.03 -3.09 -20.52
CA PRO A 124 2.66 -3.48 -20.77
C PRO A 124 1.95 -2.40 -21.61
N PRO A 125 0.97 -2.76 -22.45
CA PRO A 125 0.19 -1.76 -23.19
C PRO A 125 -0.61 -0.85 -22.24
N HIS A 126 -1.07 -1.39 -21.12
CA HIS A 126 -1.75 -0.63 -20.07
C HIS A 126 -1.52 -1.26 -18.69
N ILE A 127 -1.71 -0.45 -17.66
CA ILE A 127 -1.71 -0.87 -16.25
C ILE A 127 -3.03 -0.43 -15.63
N THR A 128 -3.74 -1.35 -14.99
CA THR A 128 -4.99 -1.05 -14.27
C THR A 128 -4.78 -1.17 -12.77
N VAL A 129 -5.20 -0.14 -12.04
CA VAL A 129 -5.17 -0.09 -10.58
C VAL A 129 -6.54 0.24 -10.01
N GLU A 130 -6.78 -0.13 -8.76
CA GLU A 130 -7.98 0.31 -8.05
C GLU A 130 -7.86 1.75 -7.51
N LYS A 131 -8.99 2.46 -7.49
CA LYS A 131 -9.10 3.73 -6.80
C LYS A 131 -9.10 3.52 -5.29
N LEU A 132 -7.95 3.74 -4.65
CA LEU A 132 -7.83 3.69 -3.20
C LEU A 132 -8.36 4.97 -2.52
N ASN A 133 -9.29 4.83 -1.57
CA ASN A 133 -9.67 5.92 -0.67
C ASN A 133 -8.62 6.13 0.43
N ILE A 134 -7.41 6.58 0.04
CA ILE A 134 -6.27 6.74 0.95
C ILE A 134 -6.60 7.69 2.11
N LYS A 135 -7.43 8.73 1.87
CA LYS A 135 -7.87 9.67 2.91
C LYS A 135 -8.69 8.94 3.99
N GLY A 136 -9.71 8.20 3.58
CA GLY A 136 -10.54 7.39 4.49
C GLY A 136 -9.73 6.32 5.21
N MET A 137 -8.82 5.64 4.51
CA MET A 137 -7.97 4.63 5.12
C MET A 137 -7.03 5.23 6.19
N LYS A 138 -6.51 6.45 5.99
CA LYS A 138 -5.70 7.19 6.97
C LYS A 138 -6.50 7.72 8.16
N ALA A 139 -7.82 7.85 8.05
CA ALA A 139 -8.67 8.27 9.16
C ALA A 139 -8.81 7.16 10.22
N ASN A 140 -8.60 5.89 9.84
CA ASN A 140 -8.60 4.77 10.78
C ASN A 140 -7.27 4.72 11.59
N PRO A 141 -7.28 4.96 12.92
CA PRO A 141 -6.06 5.00 13.71
C PRO A 141 -5.26 3.69 13.72
N LYS A 142 -5.92 2.54 13.53
CA LYS A 142 -5.27 1.23 13.49
C LYS A 142 -4.55 0.98 12.16
N LEU A 143 -5.09 1.49 11.06
CA LEU A 143 -4.53 1.30 9.72
C LEU A 143 -3.55 2.40 9.31
N ALA A 144 -3.75 3.63 9.81
CA ALA A 144 -2.97 4.80 9.45
C ALA A 144 -1.44 4.60 9.54
N PRO A 145 -0.89 3.95 10.59
CA PRO A 145 0.55 3.69 10.65
C PRO A 145 1.04 2.83 9.49
N SER A 146 0.34 1.74 9.18
CA SER A 146 0.72 0.81 8.11
C SER A 146 0.59 1.48 6.73
N ILE A 147 -0.48 2.25 6.49
CA ILE A 147 -0.67 2.98 5.24
C ILE A 147 0.41 4.06 5.04
N GLN A 148 0.76 4.78 6.10
CA GLN A 148 1.83 5.77 6.04
C GLN A 148 3.19 5.10 5.73
N LYS A 149 3.42 3.90 6.24
CA LYS A 149 4.63 3.12 5.94
C LYS A 149 4.69 2.70 4.46
N LEU A 150 3.58 2.28 3.86
CA LEU A 150 3.57 1.86 2.46
C LEU A 150 3.78 3.02 1.48
N GLY A 151 3.32 4.23 1.83
CA GLY A 151 3.43 5.36 0.92
C GLY A 151 2.55 5.24 -0.33
N LEU A 152 1.36 4.63 -0.21
CA LEU A 152 0.42 4.41 -1.32
C LEU A 152 0.12 5.67 -2.15
N SER A 153 0.07 6.86 -1.50
CA SER A 153 -0.07 8.13 -2.22
C SER A 153 1.10 8.38 -3.18
N TYR A 154 2.33 8.14 -2.71
CA TYR A 154 3.53 8.28 -3.51
C TYR A 154 3.62 7.21 -4.60
N PHE A 155 3.17 5.99 -4.32
CA PHE A 155 3.06 4.92 -5.31
C PHE A 155 2.21 5.36 -6.50
N LYS A 156 0.98 5.83 -6.27
CA LYS A 156 0.10 6.30 -7.35
C LYS A 156 0.76 7.43 -8.15
N THR A 157 1.25 8.48 -7.48
CA THR A 157 1.91 9.61 -8.16
C THR A 157 3.12 9.17 -8.99
N TRP A 158 3.98 8.31 -8.44
CA TRP A 158 5.17 7.85 -9.16
C TRP A 158 4.83 6.91 -10.31
N LEU A 159 3.81 6.06 -10.15
CA LEU A 159 3.33 5.17 -11.20
C LEU A 159 2.76 5.98 -12.36
N THR A 160 1.89 6.97 -12.09
CA THR A 160 1.36 7.87 -13.12
C THR A 160 2.49 8.55 -13.89
N TRP A 161 3.48 9.11 -13.18
CA TRP A 161 4.62 9.76 -13.83
C TRP A 161 5.42 8.80 -14.72
N GLN A 162 5.70 7.59 -14.25
CA GLN A 162 6.43 6.58 -15.03
C GLN A 162 5.62 6.09 -16.23
N CYS A 163 4.31 5.88 -16.07
CA CYS A 163 3.43 5.50 -17.16
C CYS A 163 3.41 6.56 -18.26
N GLN A 164 3.24 7.84 -17.90
CA GLN A 164 3.33 8.96 -18.84
C GLN A 164 4.68 8.98 -19.57
N LYS A 165 5.78 8.85 -18.82
CA LYS A 165 7.13 8.84 -19.38
C LYS A 165 7.36 7.70 -20.38
N HIS A 166 6.74 6.54 -20.14
CA HIS A 166 6.95 5.33 -20.94
C HIS A 166 5.84 5.08 -21.98
N GLY A 167 4.87 5.99 -22.13
CA GLY A 167 3.74 5.82 -23.05
C GLY A 167 2.82 4.64 -22.68
N ILE A 168 2.74 4.31 -21.39
CA ILE A 168 1.88 3.23 -20.88
C ILE A 168 0.57 3.85 -20.40
N GLU A 169 -0.57 3.32 -20.87
CA GLU A 169 -1.87 3.79 -20.39
C GLU A 169 -2.09 3.36 -18.93
N LEU A 170 -2.33 4.31 -18.02
CA LEU A 170 -2.69 4.01 -16.64
C LEU A 170 -4.20 4.13 -16.46
N ARG A 171 -4.85 3.02 -16.14
CA ARG A 171 -6.29 2.90 -15.89
C ARG A 171 -6.56 2.86 -14.39
N GLU A 172 -7.63 3.52 -13.98
CA GLU A 172 -8.13 3.48 -12.61
C GLU A 172 -9.59 3.00 -12.61
N VAL A 173 -9.85 1.90 -11.90
CA VAL A 173 -11.21 1.41 -11.69
C VAL A 173 -11.84 2.02 -10.44
N SER A 174 -13.17 2.07 -10.42
CA SER A 174 -13.94 2.52 -9.25
C SER A 174 -13.59 1.72 -7.99
N THR A 175 -13.63 2.37 -6.82
CA THR A 175 -13.47 1.73 -5.51
C THR A 175 -14.55 0.65 -5.25
N TRP A 176 -15.67 0.71 -5.98
CA TRP A 176 -16.77 -0.24 -5.88
C TRP A 176 -16.62 -1.47 -6.79
N TYR A 177 -15.60 -1.49 -7.65
CA TYR A 177 -15.34 -2.62 -8.53
C TYR A 177 -14.97 -3.87 -7.68
N PRO A 178 -15.73 -4.98 -7.77
CA PRO A 178 -15.58 -6.11 -6.84
C PRO A 178 -14.43 -7.07 -7.25
N SER A 179 -13.25 -6.54 -7.53
CA SER A 179 -12.07 -7.31 -8.00
C SER A 179 -11.76 -8.53 -7.14
N THR A 180 -11.85 -8.40 -5.82
CA THR A 180 -11.55 -9.49 -4.86
C THR A 180 -12.65 -10.54 -4.74
N LYS A 181 -13.84 -10.29 -5.31
CA LYS A 181 -15.05 -11.12 -5.13
C LYS A 181 -15.56 -11.75 -6.42
N LEU A 182 -15.11 -11.27 -7.58
CA LEU A 182 -15.39 -11.87 -8.89
C LEU A 182 -14.41 -13.00 -9.19
N CYS A 183 -14.88 -14.06 -9.85
CA CYS A 183 -13.99 -15.07 -10.41
C CYS A 183 -13.32 -14.54 -11.67
N SER A 184 -11.99 -14.54 -11.71
CA SER A 184 -11.23 -14.07 -12.88
C SER A 184 -11.31 -14.98 -14.11
N THR A 185 -11.89 -16.18 -13.97
CA THR A 185 -12.07 -17.14 -15.07
C THR A 185 -13.47 -17.07 -15.66
N CYS A 186 -14.51 -17.03 -14.83
CA CYS A 186 -15.91 -17.12 -15.30
C CYS A 186 -16.77 -15.87 -14.99
N GLY A 187 -16.20 -14.84 -14.35
CA GLY A 187 -16.90 -13.60 -14.01
C GLY A 187 -17.94 -13.70 -12.90
N THR A 188 -18.22 -14.90 -12.37
CA THR A 188 -19.23 -15.10 -11.33
C THR A 188 -18.82 -14.42 -10.02
N TYR A 189 -19.75 -13.67 -9.42
CA TYR A 189 -19.57 -13.14 -8.06
C TYR A 189 -19.67 -14.27 -7.03
N ASN A 190 -18.63 -14.46 -6.24
CA ASN A 190 -18.54 -15.54 -5.28
C ASN A 190 -19.26 -15.21 -3.96
N ARG A 191 -20.59 -15.23 -3.99
CA ARG A 191 -21.44 -14.96 -2.80
C ARG A 191 -21.33 -16.05 -1.73
N ALA A 192 -20.86 -17.24 -2.10
CA ALA A 192 -20.65 -18.34 -1.18
C ALA A 192 -19.44 -18.10 -0.25
N GLN A 193 -18.39 -17.45 -0.77
CA GLN A 193 -17.18 -17.16 0.00
C GLN A 193 -17.14 -15.73 0.57
N PHE A 194 -17.80 -14.77 -0.07
CA PHE A 194 -17.75 -13.36 0.30
C PHE A 194 -19.13 -12.81 0.64
N HIS A 195 -19.27 -12.26 1.85
CA HIS A 195 -20.55 -11.77 2.38
C HIS A 195 -20.56 -10.27 2.67
N GLY A 196 -19.47 -9.55 2.33
CA GLY A 196 -19.35 -8.12 2.61
C GLY A 196 -18.98 -7.80 4.07
N THR A 197 -18.44 -8.78 4.79
CA THR A 197 -18.09 -8.63 6.21
C THR A 197 -16.59 -8.42 6.40
N MET A 198 -16.16 -8.10 7.63
CA MET A 198 -14.73 -8.02 7.94
C MET A 198 -14.02 -9.39 7.85
N ALA A 199 -14.74 -10.50 7.96
CA ALA A 199 -14.17 -11.84 7.82
C ALA A 199 -13.63 -12.09 6.40
N ASP A 200 -14.24 -11.47 5.39
CA ASP A 200 -13.79 -11.50 3.99
C ASP A 200 -12.33 -11.03 3.82
N LEU A 201 -11.85 -10.16 4.72
CA LEU A 201 -10.48 -9.64 4.69
C LEU A 201 -9.43 -10.70 5.05
N ALA A 202 -9.81 -11.72 5.82
CA ALA A 202 -8.92 -12.82 6.23
C ALA A 202 -8.77 -13.89 5.15
N VAL A 203 -9.67 -13.93 4.17
CA VAL A 203 -9.62 -14.90 3.06
C VAL A 203 -8.38 -14.64 2.21
N ARG A 204 -7.53 -15.67 2.04
CA ARG A 204 -6.30 -15.60 1.22
C ARG A 204 -6.35 -16.45 -0.04
N GLN A 205 -7.18 -17.48 -0.06
CA GLN A 205 -7.44 -18.32 -1.23
C GLN A 205 -8.83 -17.99 -1.77
N PHE A 206 -8.94 -17.69 -3.06
CA PHE A 206 -10.21 -17.56 -3.77
C PHE A 206 -10.61 -18.91 -4.33
N ASN A 207 -11.80 -19.40 -4.01
CA ASN A 207 -12.33 -20.69 -4.48
C ASN A 207 -13.67 -20.47 -5.20
N CYS A 208 -13.69 -20.60 -6.53
CA CYS A 208 -14.91 -20.42 -7.31
C CYS A 208 -15.80 -21.66 -7.27
N PRO A 209 -17.04 -21.58 -6.77
CA PRO A 209 -17.97 -22.72 -6.77
C PRO A 209 -18.52 -23.05 -8.16
N HIS A 210 -18.42 -22.12 -9.12
CA HIS A 210 -19.01 -22.29 -10.46
C HIS A 210 -18.08 -22.99 -11.46
N CYS A 211 -16.79 -22.61 -11.48
CA CYS A 211 -15.82 -23.16 -12.44
C CYS A 211 -14.64 -23.90 -11.79
N GLY A 212 -14.61 -24.00 -10.46
CA GLY A 212 -13.56 -24.74 -9.73
C GLY A 212 -12.21 -24.02 -9.61
N LEU A 213 -12.08 -22.76 -10.07
CA LEU A 213 -10.85 -21.97 -9.91
C LEU A 213 -10.44 -21.89 -8.43
N SER A 214 -9.19 -22.23 -8.12
CA SER A 214 -8.58 -22.04 -6.79
C SER A 214 -7.22 -21.37 -6.92
N ILE A 215 -7.11 -20.10 -6.52
CA ILE A 215 -5.88 -19.29 -6.59
C ILE A 215 -5.76 -18.31 -5.41
N ASP A 216 -4.58 -17.70 -5.23
CA ASP A 216 -4.40 -16.60 -4.27
C ASP A 216 -5.38 -15.45 -4.61
N ARG A 217 -6.11 -14.98 -3.59
CA ARG A 217 -7.19 -13.99 -3.73
C ARG A 217 -6.69 -12.67 -4.30
N ASP A 218 -5.49 -12.24 -3.91
CA ASP A 218 -4.94 -10.97 -4.36
C ASP A 218 -4.46 -11.10 -5.83
N VAL A 219 -4.04 -12.30 -6.26
CA VAL A 219 -3.77 -12.60 -7.68
C VAL A 219 -5.06 -12.61 -8.50
N ASN A 220 -6.13 -13.25 -8.01
CA ASN A 220 -7.45 -13.20 -8.64
C ASN A 220 -7.92 -11.75 -8.82
N ALA A 221 -7.78 -10.92 -7.78
CA ALA A 221 -8.11 -9.51 -7.84
C ALA A 221 -7.30 -8.76 -8.90
N ALA A 222 -5.99 -9.00 -8.98
CA ALA A 222 -5.14 -8.40 -9.99
C ALA A 222 -5.52 -8.83 -11.42
N ILE A 223 -5.93 -10.09 -11.65
CA ILE A 223 -6.43 -10.53 -12.96
C ILE A 223 -7.75 -9.81 -13.29
N ASN A 224 -8.68 -9.71 -12.34
CA ASN A 224 -9.91 -8.94 -12.56
C ASN A 224 -9.64 -7.47 -12.88
N LEU A 225 -8.67 -6.84 -12.22
CA LEU A 225 -8.25 -5.47 -12.54
C LEU A 225 -7.72 -5.35 -13.97
N GLN A 226 -6.89 -6.31 -14.43
CA GLN A 226 -6.44 -6.35 -15.82
C GLN A 226 -7.62 -6.42 -16.80
N GLN A 227 -8.63 -7.24 -16.49
CA GLN A 227 -9.80 -7.50 -17.33
C GLN A 227 -10.90 -6.44 -17.22
N ALA A 228 -10.76 -5.43 -16.36
CA ALA A 228 -11.79 -4.45 -16.12
C ALA A 228 -12.09 -3.62 -17.38
N THR A 229 -13.39 -3.44 -17.66
CA THR A 229 -13.88 -2.70 -18.83
C THR A 229 -14.37 -1.30 -18.50
N ASP A 230 -14.73 -1.04 -17.23
CA ASP A 230 -15.13 0.27 -16.73
C ASP A 230 -14.01 0.89 -15.91
N TYR A 231 -13.35 1.90 -16.47
CA TYR A 231 -12.20 2.57 -15.88
C TYR A 231 -12.05 4.01 -16.39
N THR A 232 -11.30 4.82 -15.65
CA THR A 232 -10.84 6.15 -16.06
C THR A 232 -9.37 6.09 -16.44
N VAL A 233 -8.98 6.73 -17.54
CA VAL A 233 -7.56 6.84 -17.92
C VAL A 233 -6.91 8.02 -17.18
N LEU A 234 -5.83 7.76 -16.45
CA LEU A 234 -5.07 8.74 -15.66
C LEU A 234 -3.90 9.36 -16.42
N THR A 235 -3.49 8.75 -17.54
CA THR A 235 -2.38 9.20 -18.38
C THR A 235 -2.85 10.00 -19.59
N ALA A 236 -4.13 10.37 -19.66
CA ALA A 236 -4.64 11.18 -20.75
C ALA A 236 -3.81 12.47 -20.84
N THR A 237 -3.07 12.59 -21.93
CA THR A 237 -2.43 13.83 -22.37
C THR A 237 -3.53 14.70 -22.97
N GLU A 238 -3.62 15.95 -22.52
CA GLU A 238 -4.21 17.02 -23.33
C GLU A 238 -3.52 17.11 -24.69
#